data_AF-A0A183V441-F1
#
_entry.id   AF-A0A183V441-F1
#
_cell.length_a   1.000
_cell.length_b   1.000
_cell.length_c   1.000
_cell.angle_alpha   90.00
_cell.angle_beta   90.00
_cell.angle_gamma   90.00
#
_symmetry.space_group_name_H-M   'P 1'
#
loop_
_entity.id
_entity.type
_entity.pdbx_description
1 polymer ?
#
loop_
_entity_poly.entity_id
_entity_poly.type
_entity_poly.pdbx_seq_one_letter_code
_entity_poly.pdbx_strand_id
1 'polypeptide(L)'
;MSVPLSVIALVGGIQVGQAVDDKRRSGYKIYTYEQTVPIPSYLISFIVGVFEGRDISHRIRVWAEPSMVSEAEYEFANLAEKLFGNYVWKRCDMVVLPKSFPVGGMENPCLIFLSPTLIVRHFLQSTFFIEHISFASSKCSFVYTAQQLVLLYNAGHRLFRLQTGDRSETILVIHEQVHAWWGNLVTNARWGDMLNEGFATYFEQRIGALIYGEKYRQFSGLKTWTSILMPMRKICCWNKAKWQTDALTSAFTDENVFEKFNPNHPFTQLVQDQSGGIDPNDAFSMIYYEKGQVFLYYLEKRVGQEEFDACYRDYLKKFAFKSVDSLMWKQHFVSFFKSRPQLLEDIDFDVWMYGRGMPPLKPEYDYSFF
;
A
#
# COMPACT_ATOMS: atom_id res chain seq x y z
N MET A 1 -16.32 21.65 12.88
CA MET A 1 -15.92 22.39 11.67
C MET A 1 -17.13 23.16 11.13
N SER A 2 -17.03 24.49 10.96
CA SER A 2 -18.10 25.32 10.36
C SER A 2 -17.81 25.55 8.88
N VAL A 3 -18.76 25.22 7.99
CA VAL A 3 -18.62 25.27 6.53
C VAL A 3 -19.90 25.80 5.87
N PRO A 4 -19.86 26.33 4.63
CA PRO A 4 -21.06 26.73 3.91
C PRO A 4 -22.10 25.59 3.81
N LEU A 5 -23.39 25.94 3.77
CA LEU A 5 -24.47 24.96 3.66
C LEU A 5 -24.36 24.04 2.43
N SER A 6 -23.73 24.52 1.36
CA SER A 6 -23.56 23.83 0.08
C SER A 6 -22.50 22.73 0.06
N VAL A 7 -21.65 22.63 1.09
CA VAL A 7 -20.54 21.66 1.13
C VAL A 7 -20.64 20.73 2.33
N ILE A 8 -19.91 19.63 2.30
CA ILE A 8 -19.79 18.66 3.39
C ILE A 8 -18.37 18.71 3.93
N ALA A 9 -18.25 18.69 5.26
CA ALA A 9 -16.97 18.48 5.94
C ALA A 9 -16.87 17.03 6.41
N LEU A 10 -15.86 16.31 5.95
CA LEU A 10 -15.50 14.98 6.39
C LEU A 10 -14.21 15.07 7.22
N VAL A 11 -14.15 14.34 8.33
CA VAL A 11 -13.01 14.37 9.28
C VAL A 11 -12.68 12.93 9.66
N GLY A 12 -11.40 12.62 9.89
CA GLY A 12 -10.94 11.33 10.42
C GLY A 12 -11.43 11.05 11.86
N GLY A 13 -12.72 10.77 12.00
CA GLY A 13 -13.39 10.49 13.28
C GLY A 13 -14.88 10.19 13.09
N ILE A 14 -15.60 10.01 14.19
CA ILE A 14 -17.04 9.70 14.18
C ILE A 14 -17.85 10.98 14.25
N GLN A 15 -18.72 11.21 13.27
CA GLN A 15 -19.64 12.33 13.31
C GLN A 15 -20.66 12.15 14.44
N VAL A 16 -20.69 13.09 15.38
CA VAL A 16 -21.60 13.07 16.55
C VAL A 16 -22.66 14.18 16.48
N GLY A 17 -22.54 15.10 15.53
CA GLY A 17 -23.53 16.16 15.38
C GLY A 17 -23.41 16.95 14.08
N GLN A 18 -24.54 17.52 13.67
CA GLN A 18 -24.64 18.50 12.60
C GLN A 18 -25.70 19.53 12.98
N ALA A 19 -25.37 20.82 12.87
CA ALA A 19 -26.29 21.92 13.18
C ALA A 19 -26.05 23.12 12.25
N VAL A 20 -27.03 24.00 12.08
CA VAL A 20 -26.83 25.28 11.38
C VAL A 20 -26.02 26.24 12.26
N ASP A 21 -25.12 27.03 11.69
CA ASP A 21 -24.26 27.99 12.42
C ASP A 21 -24.91 29.38 12.58
N ASP A 22 -26.20 29.42 12.96
CA ASP A 22 -26.96 30.68 13.03
C ASP A 22 -26.43 31.66 14.09
N LYS A 23 -25.61 31.17 15.03
CA LYS A 23 -25.03 32.00 16.10
C LYS A 23 -23.78 32.76 15.69
N ARG A 24 -23.00 32.26 14.72
CA ARG A 24 -21.73 32.89 14.31
C ARG A 24 -21.78 33.38 12.87
N ARG A 25 -22.43 32.64 11.97
CA ARG A 25 -22.39 32.92 10.54
C ARG A 25 -23.61 32.34 9.80
N SER A 26 -24.50 33.21 9.34
CA SER A 26 -25.62 32.82 8.48
C SER A 26 -25.13 32.16 7.19
N GLY A 27 -25.85 31.13 6.72
CA GLY A 27 -25.51 30.35 5.52
C GLY A 27 -24.46 29.26 5.73
N TYR A 28 -24.11 28.94 6.99
CA TYR A 28 -23.14 27.92 7.36
C TYR A 28 -23.77 26.82 8.23
N LYS A 29 -23.12 25.66 8.29
CA LYS A 29 -23.42 24.54 9.18
C LYS A 29 -22.15 24.04 9.87
N ILE A 30 -22.31 23.55 11.09
CA ILE A 30 -21.27 22.96 11.90
C ILE A 30 -21.41 21.44 11.85
N TYR A 31 -20.34 20.76 11.44
CA TYR A 31 -20.14 19.33 11.68
C TYR A 31 -19.31 19.12 12.94
N THR A 32 -19.73 18.20 13.80
CA THR A 32 -19.00 17.83 15.03
C THR A 32 -18.56 16.38 14.93
N TYR A 33 -17.27 16.14 15.17
CA TYR A 33 -16.64 14.84 15.09
C TYR A 33 -15.89 14.53 16.38
N GLU A 34 -15.86 13.25 16.74
CA GLU A 34 -15.08 12.72 17.87
C GLU A 34 -14.15 11.61 17.40
N GLN A 35 -12.87 11.76 17.70
CA GLN A 35 -11.89 10.67 17.62
C GLN A 35 -11.54 10.24 19.04
N THR A 36 -12.17 9.15 19.47
CA THR A 36 -12.04 8.62 20.85
C THR A 36 -10.89 7.65 21.01
N VAL A 37 -10.39 7.09 19.91
CA VAL A 37 -9.20 6.26 19.89
C VAL A 37 -7.98 7.19 19.78
N PRO A 38 -6.96 7.05 20.64
CA PRO A 38 -5.74 7.85 20.53
C PRO A 38 -5.06 7.63 19.18
N ILE A 39 -4.68 8.73 18.52
CA ILE A 39 -3.98 8.71 17.23
C ILE A 39 -2.74 9.61 17.28
N PRO A 40 -1.64 9.27 16.59
CA PRO A 40 -0.55 10.19 16.32
C PRO A 40 -1.04 11.38 15.49
N SER A 41 -0.36 12.54 15.62
CA SER A 41 -0.81 13.79 15.02
C SER A 41 -0.84 13.79 13.49
N TYR A 42 -0.03 12.96 12.83
CA TYR A 42 0.02 12.87 11.37
C TYR A 42 -1.27 12.28 10.76
N LEU A 43 -2.09 11.60 11.58
CA LEU A 43 -3.38 11.02 11.18
C LEU A 43 -4.57 11.97 11.37
N ILE A 44 -4.33 13.20 11.86
CA ILE A 44 -5.38 14.22 11.92
C ILE A 44 -5.69 14.66 10.49
N SER A 45 -6.89 14.35 10.02
CA SER A 45 -7.31 14.65 8.66
C SER A 45 -8.70 15.29 8.58
N PHE A 46 -8.88 16.12 7.57
CA PHE A 46 -10.20 16.62 7.19
C PHE A 46 -10.22 17.03 5.72
N ILE A 47 -11.41 17.02 5.14
CA ILE A 47 -11.67 17.55 3.81
C ILE A 47 -13.04 18.21 3.75
N VAL A 48 -13.13 19.31 3.00
CA VAL A 48 -14.37 20.04 2.76
C VAL A 48 -14.59 20.15 1.26
N GLY A 49 -15.78 19.75 0.81
CA GLY A 49 -16.09 19.74 -0.62
C GLY A 49 -17.54 19.40 -0.91
N VAL A 50 -17.88 19.37 -2.20
CA VAL A 50 -19.18 18.89 -2.66
C VAL A 50 -19.07 17.38 -2.84
N PHE A 51 -19.64 16.65 -1.90
CA PHE A 51 -19.57 15.20 -1.88
C PHE A 51 -20.97 14.57 -1.94
N GLU A 52 -21.06 13.45 -2.64
CA GLU A 52 -22.08 12.43 -2.40
C GLU A 52 -21.43 11.23 -1.73
N GLY A 53 -22.24 10.45 -1.02
CA GLY A 53 -21.77 9.19 -0.44
C GLY A 53 -22.69 8.01 -0.71
N ARG A 54 -22.11 6.82 -0.81
CA ARG A 54 -22.78 5.52 -1.00
C ARG A 54 -22.26 4.54 0.04
N ASP A 55 -23.17 3.87 0.75
CA ASP A 55 -22.79 2.85 1.72
C ASP A 55 -22.53 1.54 0.97
N ILE A 56 -21.32 0.98 1.11
CA ILE A 56 -20.89 -0.26 0.44
C ILE A 56 -20.75 -1.45 1.39
N SER A 57 -20.75 -1.19 2.71
CA SER A 57 -20.92 -2.18 3.77
C SER A 57 -21.62 -1.57 4.99
N HIS A 58 -21.85 -2.35 6.06
CA HIS A 58 -22.41 -1.80 7.31
C HIS A 58 -21.48 -0.81 8.03
N ARG A 59 -20.21 -0.70 7.64
CA ARG A 59 -19.22 0.20 8.26
C ARG A 59 -18.39 1.03 7.28
N ILE A 60 -18.58 0.85 5.98
CA ILE A 60 -17.86 1.57 4.93
C ILE A 60 -18.86 2.37 4.10
N ARG A 61 -18.64 3.68 4.04
CA ARG A 61 -19.23 4.57 3.05
C ARG A 61 -18.14 5.16 2.17
N VAL A 62 -18.33 5.10 0.86
CA VAL A 62 -17.48 5.82 -0.09
C VAL A 62 -18.04 7.21 -0.34
N TRP A 63 -17.18 8.20 -0.32
CA TRP A 63 -17.46 9.60 -0.60
C TRP A 63 -16.68 10.04 -1.85
N ALA A 64 -17.33 10.75 -2.76
CA ALA A 64 -16.66 11.33 -3.93
C ALA A 64 -17.46 12.52 -4.45
N GLU A 65 -16.92 13.24 -5.42
CA GLU A 65 -17.72 14.21 -6.18
C GLU A 65 -18.93 13.52 -6.83
N PRO A 66 -20.08 14.23 -6.98
CA PRO A 66 -21.30 13.64 -7.57
C PRO A 66 -21.08 12.94 -8.92
N SER A 67 -20.12 13.44 -9.71
CA SER A 67 -19.78 12.91 -11.04
C SER A 67 -18.96 11.62 -11.03
N MET A 68 -18.54 11.13 -9.85
CA MET A 68 -17.63 9.99 -9.68
C MET A 68 -18.08 8.96 -8.63
N VAL A 69 -19.07 9.30 -7.81
CA VAL A 69 -19.48 8.47 -6.66
C VAL A 69 -19.98 7.08 -7.07
N SER A 70 -20.66 6.97 -8.22
CA SER A 70 -21.16 5.69 -8.74
C SER A 70 -20.02 4.77 -9.18
N GLU A 71 -18.98 5.31 -9.81
CA GLU A 71 -17.79 4.55 -10.19
C GLU A 71 -16.98 4.14 -8.96
N ALA A 72 -16.86 5.03 -7.97
CA ALA A 72 -16.18 4.73 -6.72
C ALA A 72 -16.89 3.60 -5.94
N GLU A 73 -18.23 3.63 -5.90
CA GLU A 73 -19.06 2.56 -5.32
C GLU A 73 -18.79 1.22 -5.99
N TYR A 74 -18.78 1.19 -7.33
CA TYR A 74 -18.55 -0.03 -8.09
C TYR A 74 -17.14 -0.60 -7.89
N GLU A 75 -16.11 0.26 -7.90
CA GLU A 75 -14.71 -0.14 -7.82
C GLU A 75 -14.36 -0.72 -6.44
N PHE A 76 -14.90 -0.13 -5.38
CA PHE A 76 -14.57 -0.50 -3.99
C PHE A 76 -15.58 -1.47 -3.34
N ALA A 77 -16.59 -1.93 -4.08
CA ALA A 77 -17.51 -2.93 -3.58
C ALA A 77 -16.83 -4.27 -3.28
N ASN A 78 -17.34 -4.99 -2.27
CA ASN A 78 -16.89 -6.34 -1.84
C ASN A 78 -15.48 -6.41 -1.23
N LEU A 79 -14.92 -5.30 -0.74
CA LEU A 79 -13.66 -5.34 0.02
C LEU A 79 -13.84 -6.17 1.31
N ALA A 80 -12.94 -7.13 1.52
CA ALA A 80 -13.07 -8.13 2.57
C ALA A 80 -12.70 -7.57 3.95
N GLU A 81 -13.66 -7.46 4.86
CA GLU A 81 -13.44 -7.01 6.25
C GLU A 81 -12.71 -8.03 7.15
N LYS A 82 -12.37 -9.22 6.63
CA LYS A 82 -12.18 -10.40 7.47
C LYS A 82 -10.82 -10.56 8.14
N LEU A 83 -9.90 -9.60 8.03
CA LEU A 83 -8.50 -10.01 8.04
C LEU A 83 -7.62 -9.72 9.24
N PHE A 84 -8.01 -8.87 10.18
CA PHE A 84 -7.28 -8.82 11.46
C PHE A 84 -8.23 -8.52 12.62
N GLY A 85 -8.23 -9.40 13.62
CA GLY A 85 -8.78 -9.15 14.97
C GLY A 85 -10.06 -8.31 15.03
N ASN A 86 -10.15 -7.48 16.07
CA ASN A 86 -11.28 -6.58 16.27
C ASN A 86 -10.96 -5.22 15.65
N TYR A 87 -11.83 -4.71 14.77
CA TYR A 87 -11.69 -3.37 14.18
C TYR A 87 -12.19 -2.31 15.17
N VAL A 88 -11.28 -1.54 15.77
CA VAL A 88 -11.60 -0.63 16.89
C VAL A 88 -12.11 0.76 16.46
N TRP A 89 -11.99 1.11 15.18
CA TRP A 89 -12.24 2.47 14.68
C TRP A 89 -13.71 2.76 14.35
N LYS A 90 -14.61 1.80 14.58
CA LYS A 90 -16.06 1.84 14.32
C LYS A 90 -16.43 1.93 12.83
N ARG A 91 -16.01 2.99 12.13
CA ARG A 91 -16.19 3.21 10.68
C ARG A 91 -14.87 3.11 9.93
N CYS A 92 -14.95 2.79 8.66
CA CYS A 92 -13.82 2.75 7.72
C CYS A 92 -14.26 3.42 6.41
N ASP A 93 -14.71 4.68 6.47
CA ASP A 93 -15.14 5.39 5.27
C ASP A 93 -13.94 5.68 4.36
N MET A 94 -14.25 5.93 3.08
CA MET A 94 -13.28 6.24 2.05
C MET A 94 -13.69 7.53 1.36
N VAL A 95 -12.76 8.41 1.03
CA VAL A 95 -13.02 9.60 0.22
C VAL A 95 -12.07 9.66 -0.96
N VAL A 96 -12.64 9.75 -2.15
CA VAL A 96 -11.90 9.92 -3.39
C VAL A 96 -11.61 11.40 -3.59
N LEU A 97 -10.33 11.72 -3.72
CA LEU A 97 -9.84 13.09 -3.77
C LEU A 97 -9.71 13.62 -5.21
N PRO A 98 -9.49 14.93 -5.38
CA PRO A 98 -9.11 15.49 -6.67
C PRO A 98 -7.77 14.93 -7.17
N LYS A 99 -7.52 15.05 -8.48
CA LYS A 99 -6.30 14.55 -9.15
C LYS A 99 -4.99 15.15 -8.62
N SER A 100 -5.05 16.24 -7.87
CA SER A 100 -3.89 16.87 -7.24
C SER A 100 -3.41 16.17 -5.97
N PHE A 101 -4.13 15.13 -5.50
CA PHE A 101 -3.67 14.35 -4.36
C PHE A 101 -2.34 13.66 -4.68
N PRO A 102 -1.26 13.90 -3.91
CA PRO A 102 0.10 13.59 -4.33
C PRO A 102 0.48 12.11 -4.16
N VAL A 103 -0.33 11.33 -3.44
CA VAL A 103 -0.07 9.92 -3.11
C VAL A 103 -1.25 9.05 -3.56
N GLY A 104 -1.05 7.73 -3.55
CA GLY A 104 -2.10 6.78 -3.92
C GLY A 104 -3.22 6.70 -2.88
N GLY A 105 -2.87 6.68 -1.60
CA GLY A 105 -3.78 6.63 -0.47
C GLY A 105 -3.16 7.23 0.79
N MET A 106 -4.00 7.45 1.81
CA MET A 106 -3.57 7.82 3.16
C MET A 106 -4.54 7.23 4.17
N GLU A 107 -3.99 6.54 5.17
CA GLU A 107 -4.66 5.63 6.09
C GLU A 107 -5.46 6.30 7.22
N ASN A 108 -5.98 7.51 7.00
CA ASN A 108 -6.55 8.29 8.10
C ASN A 108 -7.69 7.51 8.79
N PRO A 109 -7.65 7.35 10.13
CA PRO A 109 -8.64 6.59 10.87
C PRO A 109 -10.06 7.09 10.61
N CYS A 110 -10.97 6.14 10.39
CA CYS A 110 -12.37 6.37 10.03
C CYS A 110 -12.62 6.98 8.64
N LEU A 111 -11.61 7.51 7.93
CA LEU A 111 -11.77 8.21 6.65
C LEU A 111 -10.50 8.11 5.77
N ILE A 112 -10.32 6.97 5.10
CA ILE A 112 -9.19 6.74 4.20
C ILE A 112 -9.29 7.71 3.01
N PHE A 113 -8.20 8.39 2.69
CA PHE A 113 -8.12 9.25 1.51
C PHE A 113 -7.57 8.43 0.35
N LEU A 114 -8.20 8.53 -0.83
CA LEU A 114 -7.84 7.74 -2.00
C LEU A 114 -7.64 8.63 -3.22
N SER A 115 -6.63 8.31 -4.02
CA SER A 115 -6.41 8.95 -5.32
C SER A 115 -7.51 8.56 -6.31
N PRO A 116 -7.98 9.50 -7.15
CA PRO A 116 -8.95 9.19 -8.20
C PRO A 116 -8.33 8.34 -9.31
N THR A 117 -7.00 8.16 -9.31
CA THR A 117 -6.31 7.27 -10.26
C THR A 117 -6.67 5.80 -10.05
N LEU A 118 -7.15 5.43 -8.86
CA LEU A 118 -7.67 4.09 -8.56
C LEU A 118 -9.00 3.81 -9.27
N ILE A 119 -9.73 4.85 -9.68
CA ILE A 119 -10.95 4.70 -10.45
C ILE A 119 -10.59 4.69 -11.92
N VAL A 120 -10.36 3.49 -12.44
CA VAL A 120 -9.93 3.29 -13.82
C VAL A 120 -11.14 3.43 -14.76
N ARG A 121 -11.39 4.65 -15.28
CA ARG A 121 -12.50 4.92 -16.20
C ARG A 121 -12.27 4.35 -17.60
N HIS A 122 -13.29 3.71 -18.17
CA HIS A 122 -13.37 3.40 -19.60
C HIS A 122 -13.15 4.68 -20.43
N PHE A 123 -11.99 4.82 -21.08
CA PHE A 123 -11.94 5.65 -22.28
C PHE A 123 -12.62 4.84 -23.38
N LEU A 124 -13.70 5.40 -23.93
CA LEU A 124 -14.49 4.82 -25.02
C LEU A 124 -13.61 4.14 -26.06
N GLN A 125 -13.99 2.91 -26.42
CA GLN A 125 -13.54 2.24 -27.62
C GLN A 125 -13.74 3.17 -28.82
N SER A 126 -12.69 3.87 -29.26
CA SER A 126 -12.52 4.07 -30.69
C SER A 126 -12.07 2.73 -31.24
N THR A 127 -13.03 1.92 -31.68
CA THR A 127 -12.81 0.77 -32.54
C THR A 127 -11.98 1.19 -33.75
N PHE A 128 -10.66 1.03 -33.67
CA PHE A 128 -9.87 0.76 -34.86
C PHE A 128 -10.06 -0.73 -35.14
N PHE A 129 -10.92 -1.04 -36.11
CA PHE A 129 -10.91 -2.34 -36.78
C PHE A 129 -9.50 -2.52 -37.38
N ILE A 130 -8.70 -3.40 -36.80
CA ILE A 130 -7.59 -4.01 -37.54
C ILE A 130 -8.16 -5.27 -38.16
N GLU A 131 -8.42 -5.21 -39.47
CA GLU A 131 -8.80 -6.37 -40.27
C GLU A 131 -7.68 -7.42 -40.22
N HIS A 132 -8.12 -8.66 -39.97
CA HIS A 132 -7.50 -9.92 -40.37
C HIS A 132 -5.98 -10.09 -40.23
N ILE A 133 -5.57 -10.81 -39.17
CA ILE A 133 -4.47 -11.77 -39.28
C ILE A 133 -5.02 -13.14 -38.90
N SER A 134 -5.18 -13.99 -39.90
CA SER A 134 -5.62 -15.38 -39.76
C SER A 134 -4.43 -16.24 -39.32
N PHE A 135 -4.58 -16.99 -38.23
CA PHE A 135 -3.75 -18.16 -37.98
C PHE A 135 -4.64 -19.38 -37.80
N ALA A 136 -4.48 -20.32 -38.73
CA ALA A 136 -5.05 -21.65 -38.67
C ALA A 136 -4.31 -22.47 -37.60
N SER A 137 -4.99 -22.80 -36.52
CA SER A 137 -5.05 -24.18 -36.02
C SER A 137 -6.02 -24.29 -34.85
N SER A 138 -6.67 -25.43 -34.81
CA SER A 138 -7.88 -25.80 -34.11
C SER A 138 -7.76 -25.86 -32.58
N LYS A 139 -8.87 -25.46 -31.93
CA LYS A 139 -9.35 -25.85 -30.58
C LYS A 139 -8.55 -25.31 -29.38
N CYS A 140 -8.88 -24.10 -28.94
CA CYS A 140 -9.02 -23.80 -27.51
C CYS A 140 -9.78 -22.49 -27.31
N SER A 141 -10.85 -22.53 -26.52
CA SER A 141 -11.52 -21.34 -26.01
C SER A 141 -10.86 -20.99 -24.68
N PHE A 142 -9.94 -20.02 -24.67
CA PHE A 142 -9.32 -19.53 -23.43
C PHE A 142 -10.08 -18.31 -22.90
N VAL A 143 -10.55 -18.41 -21.67
CA VAL A 143 -10.93 -17.26 -20.83
C VAL A 143 -9.62 -16.58 -20.43
N TYR A 144 -9.42 -15.35 -20.86
CA TYR A 144 -8.22 -14.58 -20.50
C TYR A 144 -8.36 -14.08 -19.07
N THR A 145 -7.61 -14.67 -18.13
CA THR A 145 -7.31 -14.08 -16.82
C THR A 145 -6.06 -13.20 -16.95
N ALA A 146 -5.82 -12.29 -15.99
CA ALA A 146 -4.74 -11.29 -15.95
C ALA A 146 -3.28 -11.82 -16.08
N GLN A 147 -3.11 -13.10 -16.41
CA GLN A 147 -1.88 -13.87 -16.41
C GLN A 147 -1.05 -13.76 -17.70
N GLN A 148 -1.58 -13.21 -18.80
CA GLN A 148 -0.84 -13.10 -20.08
C GLN A 148 -0.26 -11.70 -20.39
N LEU A 149 -0.45 -10.71 -19.51
CA LEU A 149 0.00 -9.34 -19.77
C LEU A 149 1.51 -9.12 -19.57
N VAL A 150 2.19 -9.97 -18.79
CA VAL A 150 3.64 -9.83 -18.54
C VAL A 150 4.49 -10.49 -19.64
N LEU A 151 3.97 -11.48 -20.36
CA LEU A 151 4.72 -12.19 -21.42
C LEU A 151 4.80 -11.43 -22.75
N LEU A 152 3.93 -10.45 -23.02
CA LEU A 152 3.92 -9.70 -24.27
C LEU A 152 4.99 -8.59 -24.36
N TYR A 153 5.71 -8.31 -23.27
CA TYR A 153 6.77 -7.29 -23.25
C TYR A 153 8.00 -7.68 -24.09
N ASN A 154 8.31 -8.98 -24.22
CA ASN A 154 9.50 -9.45 -24.94
C ASN A 154 9.33 -9.58 -26.46
N ALA A 155 8.14 -9.30 -27.00
CA ALA A 155 7.83 -9.49 -28.43
C ALA A 155 7.62 -8.17 -29.21
N GLY A 156 7.97 -7.01 -28.65
CA GLY A 156 7.90 -5.74 -29.37
C GLY A 156 6.48 -5.20 -29.62
N HIS A 157 5.48 -5.69 -28.88
CA HIS A 157 4.10 -5.22 -29.00
C HIS A 157 3.80 -4.08 -28.00
N ARG A 158 3.16 -3.01 -28.51
CA ARG A 158 2.77 -1.83 -27.73
C ARG A 158 1.80 -2.20 -26.60
N LEU A 159 2.11 -1.72 -25.39
CA LEU A 159 1.34 -1.67 -24.14
C LEU A 159 -0.16 -2.02 -24.27
N PHE A 160 -0.56 -3.16 -23.69
CA PHE A 160 -1.94 -3.33 -23.24
C PHE A 160 -2.12 -2.51 -21.96
N ARG A 161 -2.94 -1.47 -22.06
CA ARG A 161 -3.40 -0.65 -20.95
C ARG A 161 -4.32 -1.50 -20.06
N LEU A 162 -4.14 -1.43 -18.73
CA LEU A 162 -5.01 -2.03 -17.71
C LEU A 162 -6.48 -1.87 -18.09
N GLN A 163 -7.23 -2.97 -18.08
CA GLN A 163 -8.66 -2.93 -18.35
C GLN A 163 -9.36 -2.20 -17.20
N THR A 164 -10.27 -1.34 -17.58
CA THR A 164 -11.00 -0.39 -16.75
C THR A 164 -12.16 -1.09 -16.03
N GLY A 165 -12.42 -0.81 -14.74
CA GLY A 165 -13.57 -1.38 -14.01
C GLY A 165 -13.46 -2.88 -13.66
N ASP A 166 -12.24 -3.41 -13.57
CA ASP A 166 -11.97 -4.80 -13.21
C ASP A 166 -11.55 -4.99 -11.74
N ARG A 167 -11.52 -3.90 -10.95
CA ARG A 167 -11.07 -3.88 -9.54
C ARG A 167 -9.60 -4.21 -9.35
N SER A 168 -8.77 -4.08 -10.39
CA SER A 168 -7.34 -4.43 -10.36
C SER A 168 -6.51 -3.60 -9.37
N GLU A 169 -6.91 -2.35 -9.08
CA GLU A 169 -6.19 -1.45 -8.16
C GLU A 169 -6.76 -1.46 -6.72
N THR A 170 -7.69 -2.38 -6.41
CA THR A 170 -8.24 -2.53 -5.05
C THR A 170 -7.20 -2.94 -4.01
N ILE A 171 -6.03 -3.42 -4.44
CA ILE A 171 -4.95 -3.78 -3.54
C ILE A 171 -4.44 -2.58 -2.73
N LEU A 172 -4.41 -1.38 -3.32
CA LEU A 172 -4.03 -0.19 -2.55
C LEU A 172 -5.07 0.11 -1.46
N VAL A 173 -6.36 -0.08 -1.74
CA VAL A 173 -7.40 0.09 -0.72
C VAL A 173 -7.21 -0.91 0.43
N ILE A 174 -6.77 -2.13 0.11
CA ILE A 174 -6.41 -3.12 1.11
C ILE A 174 -5.21 -2.64 1.95
N HIS A 175 -4.16 -2.08 1.33
CA HIS A 175 -3.02 -1.49 2.03
C HIS A 175 -3.47 -0.45 3.07
N GLU A 176 -4.31 0.49 2.66
CA GLU A 176 -4.85 1.52 3.55
C GLU A 176 -5.72 0.96 4.67
N GLN A 177 -6.47 -0.12 4.41
CA GLN A 177 -7.26 -0.79 5.45
C GLN A 177 -6.38 -1.53 6.46
N VAL A 178 -5.28 -2.13 6.01
CA VAL A 178 -4.34 -2.87 6.86
C VAL A 178 -3.67 -1.94 7.86
N HIS A 179 -3.45 -0.67 7.49
CA HIS A 179 -2.93 0.34 8.41
C HIS A 179 -3.79 0.56 9.66
N ALA A 180 -5.07 0.17 9.64
CA ALA A 180 -5.91 0.15 10.84
C ALA A 180 -5.31 -0.67 12.01
N TRP A 181 -4.40 -1.61 11.72
CA TRP A 181 -3.58 -2.31 12.72
C TRP A 181 -2.12 -1.87 12.70
N TRP A 182 -1.55 -1.69 11.52
CA TRP A 182 -0.11 -1.44 11.32
C TRP A 182 0.14 0.02 10.95
N GLY A 183 0.43 0.87 11.93
CA GLY A 183 0.52 2.33 11.77
C GLY A 183 -0.49 3.04 12.67
N ASN A 184 -1.77 2.70 12.56
CA ASN A 184 -2.81 3.39 13.33
C ASN A 184 -2.95 2.83 14.75
N LEU A 185 -3.02 1.50 14.89
CA LEU A 185 -3.17 0.87 16.21
C LEU A 185 -1.82 0.71 16.91
N VAL A 186 -0.80 0.30 16.17
CA VAL A 186 0.59 0.29 16.63
C VAL A 186 1.39 1.16 15.68
N THR A 187 1.86 2.31 16.16
CA THR A 187 2.51 3.33 15.34
C THR A 187 4.03 3.21 15.46
N ASN A 188 4.78 3.47 14.40
CA ASN A 188 6.21 3.72 14.51
C ASN A 188 6.52 4.88 15.48
N ALA A 189 7.54 4.72 16.32
CA ALA A 189 8.00 5.78 17.21
C ALA A 189 8.79 6.87 16.48
N ARG A 190 9.34 6.54 15.31
CA ARG A 190 10.17 7.42 14.48
C ARG A 190 9.91 7.15 13.00
N TRP A 191 10.11 8.17 12.17
CA TRP A 191 9.90 8.09 10.72
C TRP A 191 10.88 7.15 10.00
N GLY A 192 12.08 6.94 10.55
CA GLY A 192 13.09 6.04 10.01
C GLY A 192 12.87 4.55 10.28
N ASP A 193 11.69 4.13 10.74
CA ASP A 193 11.37 2.74 11.08
C ASP A 193 10.47 2.08 10.02
N MET A 194 10.71 0.80 9.73
CA MET A 194 9.94 0.00 8.77
C MET A 194 8.51 -0.39 9.20
N LEU A 195 8.18 -0.16 10.47
CA LEU A 195 7.11 -0.88 11.17
C LEU A 195 5.70 -0.60 10.63
N ASN A 196 5.48 0.54 9.98
CA ASN A 196 4.18 0.81 9.36
C ASN A 196 4.12 0.14 7.99
N GLU A 197 4.94 0.60 7.05
CA GLU A 197 4.80 0.25 5.63
C GLU A 197 5.20 -1.18 5.30
N GLY A 198 6.28 -1.70 5.92
CA GLY A 198 6.68 -3.08 5.70
C GLY A 198 5.59 -4.07 6.11
N PHE A 199 4.94 -3.79 7.25
CA PHE A 199 3.82 -4.59 7.75
C PHE A 199 2.56 -4.41 6.92
N ALA A 200 2.23 -3.17 6.54
CA ALA A 200 1.09 -2.88 5.70
C ALA A 200 1.19 -3.62 4.37
N THR A 201 2.32 -3.53 3.66
CA THR A 201 2.56 -4.24 2.40
C THR A 201 2.60 -5.77 2.59
N TYR A 202 3.19 -6.27 3.67
CA TYR A 202 3.18 -7.72 3.95
C TYR A 202 1.75 -8.26 4.13
N PHE A 203 0.93 -7.58 4.94
CA PHE A 203 -0.42 -8.03 5.23
C PHE A 203 -1.38 -7.70 4.09
N GLU A 204 -1.15 -6.66 3.30
CA GLU A 204 -1.81 -6.42 2.02
C GLU A 204 -1.69 -7.66 1.12
N GLN A 205 -0.48 -8.18 0.93
CA GLN A 205 -0.27 -9.39 0.13
C GLN A 205 -0.90 -10.65 0.76
N ARG A 206 -0.94 -10.76 2.10
CA ARG A 206 -1.67 -11.85 2.79
C ARG A 206 -3.16 -11.78 2.51
N ILE A 207 -3.75 -10.59 2.53
CA ILE A 207 -5.16 -10.39 2.20
C ILE A 207 -5.41 -10.68 0.71
N GLY A 208 -4.55 -10.17 -0.17
CA GLY A 208 -4.60 -10.48 -1.59
C GLY A 208 -4.57 -11.99 -1.86
N ALA A 209 -3.78 -12.75 -1.11
CA ALA A 209 -3.76 -14.22 -1.20
C ALA A 209 -5.11 -14.89 -0.90
N LEU A 210 -5.90 -14.31 0.01
CA LEU A 210 -7.20 -14.87 0.41
C LEU A 210 -8.31 -14.50 -0.57
N ILE A 211 -8.16 -13.38 -1.26
CA ILE A 211 -9.12 -12.92 -2.27
C ILE A 211 -8.81 -13.54 -3.64
N TYR A 212 -7.53 -13.55 -4.04
CA TYR A 212 -7.07 -13.91 -5.38
C TYR A 212 -6.29 -15.24 -5.44
N GLY A 213 -6.02 -15.86 -4.30
CA GLY A 213 -5.27 -17.12 -4.18
C GLY A 213 -3.77 -16.93 -3.93
N GLU A 214 -3.11 -17.97 -3.41
CA GLU A 214 -1.69 -17.91 -3.02
C GLU A 214 -0.76 -17.56 -4.20
N LYS A 215 -1.12 -17.92 -5.43
CA LYS A 215 -0.35 -17.52 -6.63
C LYS A 215 -0.22 -16.00 -6.79
N TYR A 216 -1.26 -15.24 -6.42
CA TYR A 216 -1.20 -13.78 -6.40
C TYR A 216 -0.10 -13.31 -5.45
N ARG A 217 -0.07 -13.85 -4.24
CA ARG A 217 0.92 -13.51 -3.22
C ARG A 217 2.34 -13.82 -3.67
N GLN A 218 2.56 -14.97 -4.29
CA GLN A 218 3.86 -15.37 -4.84
C GLN A 218 4.32 -14.40 -5.95
N PHE A 219 3.41 -14.04 -6.86
CA PHE A 219 3.68 -13.06 -7.91
C PHE A 219 3.98 -11.67 -7.35
N SER A 220 3.17 -11.18 -6.40
CA SER A 220 3.38 -9.87 -5.76
C SER A 220 4.70 -9.81 -5.02
N GLY A 221 5.07 -10.85 -4.26
CA GLY A 221 6.36 -10.94 -3.60
C GLY A 221 7.53 -10.95 -4.57
N LEU A 222 7.40 -11.63 -5.72
CA LEU A 222 8.42 -11.58 -6.78
C LEU A 222 8.54 -10.18 -7.39
N LYS A 223 7.41 -9.50 -7.65
CA LYS A 223 7.37 -8.12 -8.13
C LYS A 223 8.10 -7.20 -7.15
N THR A 224 7.80 -7.31 -5.85
CA THR A 224 8.47 -6.57 -4.77
C THR A 224 9.98 -6.80 -4.80
N TRP A 225 10.44 -8.06 -4.84
CA TRP A 225 11.87 -8.37 -4.95
C TRP A 225 12.52 -7.73 -6.18
N THR A 226 11.87 -7.82 -7.35
CA THR A 226 12.40 -7.24 -8.59
C THR A 226 12.42 -5.72 -8.56
N SER A 227 11.45 -5.09 -7.88
CA SER A 227 11.36 -3.64 -7.74
C SER A 227 12.51 -3.09 -6.90
N ILE A 228 12.91 -3.76 -5.81
CA ILE A 228 14.14 -3.42 -5.07
C ILE A 228 15.37 -3.62 -5.95
N LEU A 229 15.40 -4.70 -6.73
CA LEU A 229 16.55 -5.07 -7.56
C LEU A 229 16.78 -4.11 -8.72
N MET A 230 15.75 -3.60 -9.39
CA MET A 230 15.88 -2.76 -10.58
C MET A 230 16.71 -1.46 -10.38
N PRO A 231 16.46 -0.62 -9.36
CA PRO A 231 17.31 0.53 -9.05
C PRO A 231 18.70 0.07 -8.59
N MET A 232 18.81 -1.04 -7.86
CA MET A 232 20.10 -1.56 -7.36
C MET A 232 20.99 -2.18 -8.45
N ARG A 233 20.41 -2.80 -9.49
CA ARG A 233 21.13 -3.50 -10.59
C ARG A 233 21.68 -2.57 -11.65
N LYS A 234 21.08 -1.39 -11.86
CA LYS A 234 21.60 -0.40 -12.83
C LYS A 234 23.01 0.12 -12.48
N ILE A 235 23.57 -0.31 -11.34
CA ILE A 235 24.87 0.10 -10.81
C ILE A 235 25.98 -0.94 -11.07
N CYS A 236 25.66 -2.21 -11.34
CA CYS A 236 26.67 -3.21 -11.75
C CYS A 236 26.90 -3.29 -13.27
N CYS A 237 25.95 -2.82 -14.09
CA CYS A 237 26.05 -2.90 -15.55
C CYS A 237 26.64 -1.62 -16.19
N TRP A 238 27.29 -0.75 -15.41
CA TRP A 238 27.92 0.49 -15.87
C TRP A 238 29.27 0.23 -16.55
N ASN A 239 29.34 -0.79 -17.43
CA ASN A 239 30.36 -0.82 -18.48
C ASN A 239 29.80 -0.04 -19.66
N LYS A 240 30.31 1.19 -19.83
CA LYS A 240 30.10 2.10 -20.97
C LYS A 240 30.30 1.36 -22.31
N ALA A 241 29.24 0.87 -22.95
CA ALA A 241 29.14 0.70 -24.41
C ALA A 241 27.87 -0.06 -24.83
N LYS A 242 26.71 0.57 -24.65
CA LYS A 242 25.47 0.39 -25.42
C LYS A 242 24.33 0.76 -24.51
N TRP A 243 23.56 1.74 -24.96
CA TRP A 243 22.17 2.10 -24.65
C TRP A 243 22.09 3.64 -24.72
N GLN A 244 22.54 4.18 -25.84
CA GLN A 244 21.92 5.38 -26.37
C GLN A 244 20.62 4.91 -27.03
N THR A 245 19.56 5.69 -26.83
CA THR A 245 18.24 5.61 -27.46
C THR A 245 17.26 4.56 -26.94
N ASP A 246 16.73 4.76 -25.71
CA ASP A 246 15.35 4.35 -25.42
C ASP A 246 14.65 5.45 -24.59
N ALA A 247 13.67 6.10 -25.22
CA ALA A 247 12.88 7.22 -24.69
C ALA A 247 11.93 6.86 -23.53
N LEU A 248 11.96 5.59 -23.07
CA LEU A 248 11.18 5.11 -21.92
C LEU A 248 11.97 5.18 -20.61
N THR A 249 13.29 5.29 -20.67
CA THR A 249 14.12 5.41 -19.47
C THR A 249 14.04 6.81 -18.86
N SER A 250 13.92 7.86 -19.68
CA SER A 250 13.87 9.24 -19.20
C SER A 250 12.60 9.61 -18.42
N ALA A 251 11.56 8.76 -18.44
CA ALA A 251 10.33 8.98 -17.67
C ALA A 251 10.38 8.43 -16.24
N PHE A 252 11.37 7.56 -15.93
CA PHE A 252 11.53 6.92 -14.61
C PHE A 252 12.94 7.05 -14.02
N THR A 253 13.85 7.70 -14.72
CA THR A 253 15.18 8.03 -14.22
C THR A 253 15.24 9.51 -13.95
N ASP A 254 14.64 9.93 -12.84
CA ASP A 254 15.06 11.15 -12.20
C ASP A 254 16.53 10.94 -11.82
N GLU A 255 17.46 11.75 -12.35
CA GLU A 255 18.88 11.69 -11.97
C GLU A 255 19.05 11.78 -10.44
N ASN A 256 18.10 12.42 -9.76
CA ASN A 256 17.96 12.50 -8.31
C ASN A 256 17.75 11.15 -7.60
N VAL A 257 17.07 10.16 -8.22
CA VAL A 257 16.80 8.84 -7.61
C VAL A 257 18.06 7.98 -7.60
N PHE A 258 18.94 8.12 -8.61
CA PHE A 258 20.21 7.39 -8.67
C PHE A 258 21.21 7.86 -7.62
N GLU A 259 21.30 9.16 -7.37
CA GLU A 259 22.16 9.69 -6.32
C GLU A 259 21.63 9.33 -4.91
N LYS A 260 20.31 9.44 -4.71
CA LYS A 260 19.63 9.14 -3.43
C LYS A 260 19.56 7.65 -3.06
N PHE A 261 19.66 6.72 -4.02
CA PHE A 261 19.45 5.28 -3.75
C PHE A 261 20.49 4.35 -4.40
N ASN A 262 21.76 4.79 -4.44
CA ASN A 262 22.85 3.85 -4.70
C ASN A 262 22.89 2.76 -3.59
N PRO A 263 23.41 1.54 -3.83
CA PRO A 263 23.33 0.42 -2.88
C PRO A 263 24.13 0.68 -1.60
N ASN A 264 25.01 1.69 -1.61
CA ASN A 264 25.76 2.14 -0.46
C ASN A 264 25.12 3.36 0.23
N HIS A 265 23.96 3.85 -0.23
CA HIS A 265 23.30 5.01 0.33
C HIS A 265 22.56 4.64 1.63
N PRO A 266 22.63 5.46 2.69
CA PRO A 266 21.93 5.19 3.96
C PRO A 266 20.41 5.00 3.81
N PHE A 267 19.76 5.66 2.84
CA PHE A 267 18.32 5.51 2.59
C PHE A 267 17.91 4.13 2.02
N THR A 268 18.87 3.24 1.80
CA THR A 268 18.59 1.83 1.46
C THR A 268 18.54 0.91 2.68
N GLN A 269 18.86 1.44 3.87
CA GLN A 269 18.65 0.75 5.14
C GLN A 269 17.16 0.68 5.44
N LEU A 270 16.74 -0.42 6.07
CA LEU A 270 15.35 -0.63 6.45
C LEU A 270 14.99 0.14 7.72
N VAL A 271 15.97 0.32 8.61
CA VAL A 271 15.92 1.24 9.75
C VAL A 271 16.97 2.32 9.53
N GLN A 272 16.50 3.55 9.34
CA GLN A 272 17.31 4.71 8.98
C GLN A 272 17.51 5.62 10.17
N ASP A 273 18.74 6.08 10.37
CA ASP A 273 19.02 7.15 11.31
C ASP A 273 18.68 8.51 10.68
N GLN A 274 17.64 9.15 11.20
CA GLN A 274 17.18 10.47 10.77
C GLN A 274 17.46 11.56 11.82
N SER A 275 18.27 11.27 12.84
CA SER A 275 18.59 12.23 13.91
C SER A 275 19.34 13.47 13.43
N GLY A 276 19.95 13.42 12.25
CA GLY A 276 20.69 14.52 11.63
C GLY A 276 19.87 15.65 11.00
N GLY A 277 18.54 15.70 11.24
CA GLY A 277 17.67 16.74 10.67
C GLY A 277 17.31 16.51 9.20
N ILE A 278 17.32 15.24 8.76
CA ILE A 278 16.87 14.84 7.43
C ILE A 278 15.36 15.06 7.35
N ASP A 279 14.91 15.75 6.29
CA ASP A 279 13.48 15.85 6.00
C ASP A 279 12.94 14.44 5.71
N PRO A 280 11.92 13.94 6.44
CA PRO A 280 11.33 12.63 6.17
C PRO A 280 10.86 12.46 4.72
N ASN A 281 10.44 13.54 4.05
CA ASN A 281 10.04 13.50 2.65
C ASN A 281 11.22 13.24 1.70
N ASP A 282 12.44 13.64 2.08
CA ASP A 282 13.65 13.35 1.31
C ASP A 282 14.12 11.90 1.45
N ALA A 283 13.85 11.29 2.59
CA ALA A 283 14.16 9.89 2.89
C ALA A 283 13.05 8.92 2.46
N PHE A 284 11.87 9.43 2.10
CA PHE A 284 10.74 8.62 1.67
C PHE A 284 11.09 7.81 0.42
N SER A 285 10.80 6.50 0.47
CA SER A 285 11.02 5.59 -0.65
C SER A 285 10.27 4.28 -0.48
N MET A 286 10.21 3.51 -1.58
CA MET A 286 9.67 2.15 -1.59
C MET A 286 10.48 1.16 -0.74
N ILE A 287 11.65 1.53 -0.19
CA ILE A 287 12.48 0.63 0.62
C ILE A 287 11.71 0.16 1.86
N TYR A 288 11.01 1.04 2.58
CA TYR A 288 10.26 0.65 3.78
C TYR A 288 9.16 -0.38 3.49
N TYR A 289 8.46 -0.20 2.36
CA TYR A 289 7.41 -1.09 1.86
C TYR A 289 8.00 -2.42 1.42
N GLU A 290 8.93 -2.37 0.47
CA GLU A 290 9.38 -3.54 -0.28
C GLU A 290 10.37 -4.38 0.52
N LYS A 291 11.43 -3.75 1.07
CA LYS A 291 12.43 -4.46 1.88
C LYS A 291 11.83 -4.90 3.21
N GLY A 292 10.91 -4.13 3.77
CA GLY A 292 10.12 -4.51 4.94
C GLY A 292 9.26 -5.75 4.68
N GLN A 293 8.49 -5.75 3.59
CA GLN A 293 7.69 -6.93 3.19
C GLN A 293 8.55 -8.17 2.97
N VAL A 294 9.68 -8.04 2.25
CA VAL A 294 10.59 -9.17 1.98
C VAL A 294 11.16 -9.73 3.27
N PHE A 295 11.52 -8.86 4.23
CA PHE A 295 12.03 -9.29 5.53
C PHE A 295 10.96 -10.02 6.34
N LEU A 296 9.74 -9.49 6.41
CA LEU A 296 8.63 -10.14 7.11
C LEU A 296 8.25 -11.48 6.47
N TYR A 297 8.27 -11.57 5.14
CA TYR A 297 8.05 -12.83 4.42
C TYR A 297 9.16 -13.85 4.69
N TYR A 298 10.42 -13.42 4.74
CA TYR A 298 11.54 -14.26 5.18
C TYR A 298 11.30 -14.81 6.59
N LEU A 299 10.94 -13.94 7.55
CA LEU A 299 10.67 -14.34 8.93
C LEU A 299 9.51 -15.34 9.02
N GLU A 300 8.41 -15.13 8.28
CA GLU A 300 7.31 -16.11 8.19
C GLU A 300 7.79 -17.48 7.72
N LYS A 301 8.63 -17.53 6.66
CA LYS A 301 9.15 -18.82 6.16
C LYS A 301 10.07 -19.51 7.16
N ARG A 302 10.76 -18.75 8.01
CA ARG A 302 11.62 -19.30 9.07
C ARG A 302 10.81 -19.87 10.23
N VAL A 303 9.80 -19.14 10.71
CA VAL A 303 9.05 -19.54 11.92
C VAL A 303 7.77 -20.34 11.64
N GLY A 304 7.29 -20.35 10.40
CA GLY A 304 6.00 -20.90 10.01
C GLY A 304 4.85 -19.90 10.14
N GLN A 305 3.88 -19.95 9.22
CA GLN A 305 2.80 -18.98 9.12
C GLN A 305 1.90 -18.90 10.37
N GLU A 306 1.49 -20.04 10.93
CA GLU A 306 0.60 -20.06 12.09
C GLU A 306 1.24 -19.41 13.32
N GLU A 307 2.53 -19.65 13.51
CA GLU A 307 3.34 -19.11 14.60
C GLU A 307 3.66 -17.63 14.39
N PHE A 308 3.92 -17.23 13.15
CA PHE A 308 4.06 -15.83 12.77
C PHE A 308 2.78 -15.05 13.08
N ASP A 309 1.62 -15.59 12.70
CA ASP A 309 0.32 -14.99 12.99
C ASP A 309 0.04 -14.93 14.50
N ALA A 310 0.44 -15.96 15.26
CA ALA A 310 0.33 -15.95 16.72
C ALA A 310 1.21 -14.86 17.36
N CYS A 311 2.46 -14.73 16.90
CA CYS A 311 3.39 -13.68 17.33
C CYS A 311 2.78 -12.30 17.10
N TYR A 312 2.20 -12.04 15.92
CA TYR A 312 1.66 -10.72 15.61
C TYR A 312 0.29 -10.43 16.20
N ARG A 313 -0.51 -11.45 16.51
CA ARG A 313 -1.67 -11.29 17.41
C ARG A 313 -1.24 -10.86 18.82
N ASP A 314 -0.18 -11.46 19.37
CA ASP A 314 0.38 -11.04 20.66
C ASP A 314 1.00 -9.63 20.60
N TYR A 315 1.73 -9.33 19.52
CA TYR A 315 2.31 -8.01 19.27
C TYR A 315 1.25 -6.90 19.27
N LEU A 316 0.20 -7.04 18.45
CA LEU A 316 -0.89 -6.07 18.37
C LEU A 316 -1.59 -5.91 19.73
N LYS A 317 -1.79 -7.00 20.47
CA LYS A 317 -2.37 -6.93 21.83
C LYS A 317 -1.46 -6.19 22.81
N LYS A 318 -0.14 -6.43 22.76
CA LYS A 318 0.85 -5.84 23.67
C LYS A 318 1.07 -4.35 23.43
N PHE A 319 1.05 -3.94 22.15
CA PHE A 319 1.44 -2.60 21.73
C PHE A 319 0.28 -1.74 21.22
N ALA A 320 -0.97 -2.22 21.27
CA ALA A 320 -2.13 -1.40 20.93
C ALA A 320 -2.10 -0.03 21.61
N PHE A 321 -2.33 1.01 20.81
CA PHE A 321 -2.31 2.43 21.17
C PHE A 321 -0.95 2.94 21.67
N LYS A 322 0.14 2.32 21.22
CA LYS A 322 1.51 2.73 21.55
C LYS A 322 2.33 3.00 20.29
N SER A 323 3.33 3.86 20.47
CA SER A 323 4.43 4.02 19.53
C SER A 323 5.54 3.01 19.84
N VAL A 324 6.04 2.33 18.80
CA VAL A 324 7.03 1.25 18.90
C VAL A 324 8.18 1.54 17.95
N ASP A 325 9.42 1.36 18.41
CA ASP A 325 10.61 1.40 17.55
C ASP A 325 11.04 0.00 17.10
N SER A 326 11.91 -0.07 16.10
CA SER A 326 12.35 -1.35 15.56
C SER A 326 13.12 -2.23 16.57
N LEU A 327 13.70 -1.65 17.63
CA LEU A 327 14.35 -2.42 18.70
C LEU A 327 13.31 -3.13 19.58
N MET A 328 12.26 -2.42 20.00
CA MET A 328 11.14 -2.97 20.76
C MET A 328 10.44 -4.09 19.97
N TRP A 329 10.26 -3.89 18.66
CA TRP A 329 9.73 -4.92 17.76
C TRP A 329 10.65 -6.17 17.74
N LYS A 330 11.95 -6.00 17.47
CA LYS A 330 12.93 -7.11 17.45
C LYS A 330 12.93 -7.88 18.77
N GLN A 331 12.94 -7.16 19.90
CA GLN A 331 12.90 -7.77 21.24
C GLN A 331 11.62 -8.57 21.47
N HIS A 332 10.47 -8.07 21.02
CA HIS A 332 9.21 -8.82 21.11
C HIS A 332 9.27 -10.10 20.29
N PHE A 333 9.68 -10.02 19.02
CA PHE A 333 9.79 -11.19 18.14
C PHE A 333 10.73 -12.25 18.72
N VAL A 334 11.94 -11.87 19.12
CA VAL A 334 12.92 -12.78 19.73
C VAL A 334 12.38 -13.37 21.04
N SER A 335 11.74 -12.56 21.88
CA SER A 335 11.16 -13.04 23.14
C SER A 335 9.99 -14.00 22.94
N PHE A 336 9.20 -13.82 21.87
CA PHE A 336 8.07 -14.71 21.55
C PHE A 336 8.57 -16.11 21.17
N PHE A 337 9.68 -16.19 20.44
CA PHE A 337 10.28 -17.45 19.97
C PHE A 337 11.38 -18.01 20.87
N LYS A 338 11.61 -17.46 22.07
CA LYS A 338 12.70 -17.86 22.98
C LYS A 338 12.70 -19.34 23.38
N SER A 339 11.54 -20.01 23.38
CA SER A 339 11.43 -21.44 23.68
C SER A 339 11.85 -22.35 22.52
N ARG A 340 12.05 -21.77 21.33
CA ARG A 340 12.44 -22.44 20.09
C ARG A 340 13.59 -21.67 19.42
N PRO A 341 14.76 -21.55 20.08
CA PRO A 341 15.88 -20.74 19.59
C PRO A 341 16.37 -21.16 18.20
N GLN A 342 16.21 -22.43 17.82
CA GLN A 342 16.55 -22.94 16.48
C GLN A 342 15.81 -22.23 15.34
N LEU A 343 14.64 -21.64 15.60
CA LEU A 343 13.90 -20.86 14.59
C LEU A 343 14.52 -19.47 14.37
N LEU A 344 15.34 -19.00 15.31
CA LEU A 344 16.01 -17.71 15.29
C LEU A 344 17.49 -17.81 14.88
N GLU A 345 18.04 -19.02 14.83
CA GLU A 345 19.41 -19.26 14.37
C GLU A 345 19.62 -18.69 12.95
N ASP A 346 20.81 -18.12 12.73
CA ASP A 346 21.25 -17.50 11.48
C ASP A 346 20.43 -16.27 11.00
N ILE A 347 19.46 -15.80 11.78
CA ILE A 347 18.77 -14.54 11.46
C ILE A 347 19.68 -13.37 11.86
N ASP A 348 20.40 -12.83 10.89
CA ASP A 348 21.18 -11.61 11.06
C ASP A 348 20.27 -10.37 10.98
N PHE A 349 19.60 -10.07 12.10
CA PHE A 349 18.74 -8.90 12.22
C PHE A 349 19.48 -7.59 11.88
N ASP A 350 20.77 -7.50 12.19
CA ASP A 350 21.49 -6.24 12.03
C ASP A 350 21.78 -6.00 10.54
N VAL A 351 22.10 -7.05 9.77
CA VAL A 351 22.21 -6.95 8.31
C VAL A 351 20.85 -6.68 7.66
N TRP A 352 19.75 -7.29 8.14
CA TRP A 352 18.42 -7.01 7.59
C TRP A 352 17.96 -5.57 7.85
N MET A 353 18.15 -5.08 9.08
CA MET A 353 17.64 -3.78 9.53
C MET A 353 18.55 -2.63 9.11
N TYR A 354 19.86 -2.79 9.28
CA TYR A 354 20.85 -1.72 9.10
C TYR A 354 21.78 -1.95 7.91
N GLY A 355 21.71 -3.11 7.24
CA GLY A 355 22.45 -3.35 6.00
C GLY A 355 21.92 -2.49 4.85
N ARG A 356 22.85 -1.94 4.07
CA ARG A 356 22.56 -1.13 2.88
C ARG A 356 22.31 -2.02 1.66
N GLY A 357 21.63 -1.47 0.66
CA GLY A 357 21.38 -2.13 -0.61
C GLY A 357 20.37 -3.27 -0.50
N MET A 358 20.60 -4.30 -1.32
CA MET A 358 19.72 -5.47 -1.40
C MET A 358 19.61 -6.21 -0.06
N PRO A 359 18.46 -6.86 0.21
CA PRO A 359 18.36 -7.83 1.30
C PRO A 359 19.45 -8.91 1.20
N PRO A 360 19.93 -9.45 2.34
CA PRO A 360 21.01 -10.44 2.34
C PRO A 360 20.60 -11.77 1.72
N LEU A 361 19.31 -12.09 1.76
CA LEU A 361 18.74 -13.32 1.23
C LEU A 361 17.47 -13.02 0.46
N LYS A 362 17.30 -13.75 -0.65
CA LYS A 362 16.06 -13.77 -1.41
C LYS A 362 15.16 -14.88 -0.85
N PRO A 363 13.93 -14.59 -0.39
CA PRO A 363 12.98 -15.64 -0.05
C PRO A 363 12.65 -16.52 -1.25
N GLU A 364 12.28 -17.78 -0.98
CA GLU A 364 11.77 -18.66 -2.03
C GLU A 364 10.37 -18.21 -2.46
N TYR A 365 10.23 -18.02 -3.77
CA TYR A 365 8.95 -17.75 -4.42
C TYR A 365 8.62 -18.90 -5.36
N ASP A 366 7.34 -19.23 -5.45
CA ASP A 366 6.85 -20.12 -6.51
C ASP A 366 7.06 -19.44 -7.87
N TYR A 367 7.35 -20.23 -8.90
CA TYR A 367 7.52 -19.80 -10.29
C TYR A 367 6.58 -20.56 -11.24
N SER A 368 5.76 -21.48 -10.75
CA SER A 368 4.93 -22.38 -11.56
C SER A 368 3.78 -21.68 -12.31
N PHE A 369 3.75 -20.35 -12.31
CA PHE A 369 2.81 -19.52 -13.04
C PHE A 369 3.38 -18.96 -14.35
N PHE A 370 4.65 -19.23 -14.66
CA PHE A 370 5.31 -18.95 -15.93
C PHE A 370 5.27 -20.14 -16.89
#